data_AF-A0A9N9JVK4-F1
#
_entry.id   AF-A0A9N9JVK4-F1
#
_cell.length_a   1.000
_cell.length_b   1.000
_cell.length_c   1.000
_cell.angle_alpha   90.00
_cell.angle_beta   90.00
_cell.angle_gamma   90.00
#
_symmetry.space_group_name_H-M   'P 1'
#
loop_
_entity.id
_entity.type
_entity.pdbx_description
1 polymer ?
#
loop_
_entity_poly.entity_id
_entity_poly.type
_entity_poly.pdbx_seq_one_letter_code
_entity_poly.pdbx_strand_id
1 'polypeptide(L)'
;ISQQVRNDSDSLYDLLLENYEWQCLEELIILLQPFAQSITFMGGSHYPTLGMMYPMIQKLFKYLNTVKLATFEVQEVCKEIKQSMSNHWDEPKEAGLIVSYLDSRFKNLHFLNSEEKMETINLLCIQIIKSSDSYSCTNTSSYIKNTQEHIM
;
A
#
# COMPACT_ATOMS: atom_id res chain seq x y z
N ILE A 1 20.03 -52.99 15.53
CA ILE A 1 19.95 -51.55 15.21
C ILE A 1 21.09 -50.88 15.98
N SER A 2 22.07 -50.33 15.28
CA SER A 2 23.30 -49.77 15.86
C SER A 2 22.98 -48.58 16.77
N GLN A 3 23.73 -48.38 17.87
CA GLN A 3 23.55 -47.25 18.80
C GLN A 3 23.48 -45.89 18.09
N GLN A 4 24.19 -45.75 16.97
CA GLN A 4 24.20 -44.57 16.11
C GLN A 4 22.83 -44.25 15.50
N VAL A 5 22.07 -45.27 15.05
CA VAL A 5 20.72 -45.10 14.49
C VAL A 5 19.71 -44.72 15.57
N ARG A 6 19.94 -45.14 16.82
CA ARG A 6 19.13 -44.72 17.97
C ARG A 6 19.41 -43.26 18.35
N ASN A 7 20.69 -42.87 18.43
CA ASN A 7 21.07 -41.50 18.74
C ASN A 7 20.60 -40.51 17.66
N ASP A 8 20.70 -40.85 16.37
CA ASP A 8 20.17 -40.03 15.27
C ASP A 8 18.65 -39.89 15.35
N SER A 9 17.93 -40.95 15.74
CA SER A 9 16.49 -40.89 15.93
C SER A 9 16.09 -40.00 17.09
N ASP A 10 16.86 -39.99 18.18
CA ASP A 10 16.60 -39.14 19.35
C ASP A 10 16.90 -37.67 19.03
N SER A 11 17.96 -37.38 18.28
CA SER A 11 18.29 -36.02 17.80
C SER A 11 17.26 -35.42 16.81
N LEU A 12 16.45 -36.27 16.16
CA LEU A 12 15.37 -35.79 15.28
C LEU A 12 14.18 -35.23 16.06
N TYR A 13 13.91 -35.71 17.28
CA TYR A 13 12.84 -35.17 18.13
C TYR A 13 13.13 -33.76 18.61
N ASP A 14 14.41 -33.41 18.80
CA ASP A 14 14.85 -32.05 19.15
C ASP A 14 14.73 -31.06 17.97
N LEU A 15 14.59 -31.57 16.74
CA LEU A 15 14.45 -30.78 15.50
C LEU A 15 12.99 -30.66 15.03
N LEU A 16 12.08 -31.44 15.64
CA LEU A 16 10.67 -31.41 15.34
C LEU A 16 10.06 -30.17 16.00
N LEU A 17 9.43 -29.34 15.17
CA LEU A 17 8.68 -28.18 15.63
C LEU A 17 7.62 -28.62 16.65
N GLU A 18 7.56 -27.88 17.76
CA GLU A 18 6.54 -28.09 18.78
C GLU A 18 5.16 -27.68 18.25
N ASN A 19 4.08 -28.20 18.86
CA ASN A 19 2.70 -27.85 18.48
C ASN A 19 2.47 -26.32 18.49
N TYR A 20 3.11 -25.63 19.43
CA TYR A 20 3.07 -24.17 19.51
C TYR A 20 3.70 -23.50 18.28
N GLU A 21 4.87 -23.97 17.86
CA GLU A 21 5.57 -23.42 16.70
C GLU A 21 4.80 -23.68 15.40
N TRP A 22 4.16 -24.84 15.28
CA TRP A 22 3.24 -25.12 14.17
C TRP A 22 2.06 -24.15 14.15
N GLN A 23 1.47 -23.87 15.30
CA GLN A 23 0.39 -22.88 15.39
C GLN A 23 0.86 -21.48 14.97
N CYS A 24 2.08 -21.07 15.38
CA CYS A 24 2.68 -19.81 14.93
C CYS A 24 2.85 -19.77 13.41
N LEU A 25 3.29 -20.87 12.79
CA LEU A 25 3.42 -20.96 11.32
C LEU A 25 2.08 -20.85 10.62
N GLU A 26 1.04 -21.52 11.12
CA GLU A 26 -0.31 -21.44 10.56
C GLU A 26 -0.87 -20.02 10.66
N GLU A 27 -0.70 -19.35 11.80
CA GLU A 27 -1.12 -17.96 11.98
C GLU A 27 -0.32 -17.00 11.11
N LEU A 28 0.98 -17.26 10.89
CA LEU A 28 1.81 -16.45 9.99
C LEU A 28 1.34 -16.58 8.54
N ILE A 29 0.93 -17.78 8.11
CA ILE A 29 0.32 -17.99 6.78
C ILE A 29 -0.97 -17.16 6.67
N ILE A 30 -1.84 -17.22 7.68
CA ILE A 30 -3.08 -16.43 7.71
C ILE A 30 -2.76 -14.94 7.61
N LEU A 31 -1.77 -14.45 8.38
CA LEU A 31 -1.34 -13.05 8.41
C LEU A 31 -0.83 -12.57 7.05
N LEU A 32 -0.01 -13.38 6.37
CA LEU A 32 0.67 -12.98 5.13
C LEU A 32 -0.13 -13.27 3.87
N GLN A 33 -1.15 -14.14 3.92
CA GLN A 33 -1.93 -14.53 2.75
C GLN A 33 -2.52 -13.33 1.97
N PRO A 34 -3.12 -12.30 2.60
CA PRO A 34 -3.65 -11.15 1.86
C PRO A 34 -2.57 -10.35 1.12
N PHE A 35 -1.33 -10.35 1.61
CA PHE A 35 -0.20 -9.72 0.92
C PHE A 35 0.18 -10.50 -0.32
N ALA A 36 0.30 -11.83 -0.21
CA ALA A 36 0.58 -12.69 -1.35
C ALA A 36 -0.48 -12.53 -2.45
N GLN A 37 -1.76 -12.49 -2.07
CA GLN A 37 -2.87 -12.24 -2.99
C GLN A 37 -2.79 -10.86 -3.65
N SER A 38 -2.52 -9.82 -2.86
CA SER A 38 -2.40 -8.44 -3.34
C SER A 38 -1.26 -8.29 -4.34
N ILE A 39 -0.08 -8.84 -4.01
CA ILE A 39 1.10 -8.79 -4.88
C ILE A 39 0.88 -9.60 -6.15
N THR A 40 0.27 -10.78 -6.05
CA THR A 40 -0.07 -11.59 -7.25
C THR A 40 -1.03 -10.84 -8.16
N PHE A 41 -2.06 -10.22 -7.59
CA PHE A 41 -3.02 -9.44 -8.34
C PHE A 41 -2.39 -8.20 -9.00
N MET A 42 -1.53 -7.48 -8.28
CA MET A 42 -0.78 -6.34 -8.84
C MET A 42 0.21 -6.78 -9.91
N GLY A 43 0.91 -7.89 -9.71
CA GLY A 43 1.87 -8.45 -10.66
C GLY A 43 1.22 -9.01 -11.93
N GLY A 44 -0.03 -9.47 -11.84
CA GLY A 44 -0.82 -9.87 -13.01
C GLY A 44 -1.45 -8.71 -13.77
N SER A 45 -1.46 -7.50 -13.21
CA SER A 45 -1.92 -6.31 -13.91
C SER A 45 -0.80 -5.80 -14.82
N HIS A 46 -1.08 -5.57 -16.11
CA HIS A 46 -0.08 -5.06 -17.05
C HIS A 46 0.55 -3.72 -16.58
N TYR A 47 -0.14 -2.97 -15.72
CA TYR A 47 0.36 -1.77 -15.03
C TYR A 47 -0.36 -1.60 -13.68
N PRO A 48 0.25 -1.97 -12.54
CA PRO A 48 -0.24 -1.52 -11.25
C PRO A 48 -0.06 0.00 -11.17
N THR A 49 -1.15 0.73 -11.41
CA THR A 49 -1.14 2.19 -11.35
C THR A 49 -1.19 2.66 -9.88
N LEU A 50 -0.64 3.84 -9.61
CA LEU A 50 -0.68 4.44 -8.26
C LEU A 50 -2.11 4.53 -7.70
N GLY A 51 -3.11 4.78 -8.56
CA GLY A 51 -4.53 4.81 -8.20
C GLY A 51 -5.14 3.45 -7.84
N MET A 52 -4.44 2.35 -8.14
CA MET A 52 -4.81 0.99 -7.77
C MET A 52 -4.01 0.48 -6.57
N MET A 53 -2.76 0.94 -6.41
CA MET A 53 -1.93 0.63 -5.24
C MET A 53 -2.54 1.18 -3.94
N TYR A 54 -2.97 2.44 -3.94
CA TYR A 54 -3.47 3.07 -2.71
C TYR A 54 -4.72 2.39 -2.12
N PRO A 55 -5.77 2.07 -2.90
CA PRO A 55 -6.91 1.29 -2.40
C PRO A 55 -6.50 -0.11 -1.88
N MET A 56 -5.48 -0.72 -2.48
CA MET A 56 -4.96 -2.02 -2.04
C MET A 56 -4.28 -1.93 -0.69
N ILE A 57 -3.42 -0.93 -0.50
CA ILE A 57 -2.75 -0.64 0.77
C ILE A 57 -3.78 -0.35 1.87
N GLN A 58 -4.81 0.44 1.58
CA GLN A 58 -5.91 0.71 2.52
C GLN A 58 -6.65 -0.56 2.94
N LYS A 59 -6.91 -1.48 2.00
CA LYS A 59 -7.50 -2.79 2.31
C LYS A 59 -6.58 -3.63 3.21
N LEU A 60 -5.26 -3.61 2.97
CA LEU A 60 -4.28 -4.32 3.80
C LEU A 60 -4.21 -3.73 5.22
N PHE A 61 -4.22 -2.41 5.38
CA PHE A 61 -4.31 -1.78 6.71
C PHE A 61 -5.57 -2.19 7.46
N LYS A 62 -6.73 -2.15 6.79
CA LYS A 62 -7.99 -2.60 7.37
C LYS A 62 -7.92 -4.07 7.79
N TYR A 63 -7.32 -4.92 6.97
CA TYR A 63 -7.09 -6.32 7.30
C TYR A 63 -6.21 -6.47 8.55
N LEU A 64 -5.05 -5.82 8.61
CA LEU A 64 -4.15 -5.87 9.76
C LEU A 64 -4.83 -5.39 11.05
N ASN A 65 -5.75 -4.44 10.97
CA ASN A 65 -6.51 -3.94 12.12
C ASN A 65 -7.66 -4.86 12.58
N THR A 66 -8.05 -5.84 11.75
CA THR A 66 -9.19 -6.73 12.02
C THR A 66 -8.81 -8.19 12.21
N VAL A 67 -7.61 -8.60 11.76
CA VAL A 67 -7.10 -9.96 11.91
C VAL A 67 -7.00 -10.32 13.40
N LYS A 68 -7.49 -11.51 13.74
CA LYS A 68 -7.40 -12.08 15.09
C LYS A 68 -6.33 -13.17 15.07
N LEU A 69 -5.31 -12.99 15.91
CA LEU A 69 -4.15 -13.86 16.04
C LEU A 69 -4.09 -14.32 17.50
N ALA A 70 -3.81 -15.60 17.77
CA ALA A 70 -3.78 -16.11 19.14
C ALA A 70 -2.36 -16.15 19.71
N THR A 71 -1.34 -16.33 18.86
CA THR A 71 0.07 -16.43 19.26
C THR A 71 0.71 -15.06 19.43
N PHE A 72 1.58 -14.92 20.45
CA PHE A 72 2.21 -13.65 20.78
C PHE A 72 3.23 -13.21 19.73
N GLU A 73 4.03 -14.15 19.22
CA GLU A 73 5.08 -13.88 18.22
C GLU A 73 4.46 -13.33 16.93
N VAL A 74 3.35 -13.92 16.48
CA VAL A 74 2.67 -13.46 15.25
C VAL A 74 1.96 -12.12 15.48
N GLN A 75 1.49 -11.83 16.70
CA GLN A 75 0.98 -10.50 17.06
C GLN A 75 2.09 -9.43 16.99
N GLU A 76 3.28 -9.72 17.50
CA GLU A 76 4.42 -8.79 17.40
C GLU A 76 4.86 -8.59 15.95
N VAL A 77 4.90 -9.66 15.14
CA VAL A 77 5.14 -9.54 13.69
C VAL A 77 4.07 -8.67 13.03
N CYS A 78 2.79 -8.87 13.35
CA CYS A 78 1.69 -8.04 12.82
C CYS A 78 1.87 -6.57 13.18
N LYS A 79 2.31 -6.26 14.41
CA LYS A 79 2.61 -4.90 14.86
C LYS A 79 3.79 -4.29 14.09
N GLU A 80 4.87 -5.03 13.90
CA GLU A 80 6.02 -4.56 13.10
C GLU A 80 5.63 -4.31 11.64
N ILE A 81 4.81 -5.18 11.04
CA ILE A 81 4.28 -4.98 9.68
C ILE A 81 3.44 -3.70 9.62
N LYS A 82 2.53 -3.47 10.58
CA LYS A 82 1.73 -2.24 10.66
C LYS A 82 2.61 -0.99 10.74
N GLN A 83 3.62 -1.02 11.61
CA GLN A 83 4.53 0.11 11.79
C GLN A 83 5.33 0.39 10.51
N SER A 84 5.88 -0.66 9.91
CA SER A 84 6.61 -0.55 8.64
C SER A 84 5.71 0.01 7.54
N MET A 85 4.49 -0.49 7.39
CA MET A 85 3.55 0.03 6.40
C MET A 85 3.20 1.51 6.66
N SER A 86 2.98 1.91 7.91
CA SER A 86 2.67 3.31 8.25
C SER A 86 3.80 4.24 7.83
N ASN A 87 5.04 3.88 8.17
CA ASN A 87 6.22 4.67 7.86
C ASN A 87 6.44 4.86 6.35
N HIS A 88 6.12 3.84 5.53
CA HIS A 88 6.35 3.90 4.09
C HIS A 88 5.20 4.58 3.32
N TRP A 89 3.97 4.52 3.83
CA TRP A 89 2.78 4.92 3.07
C TRP A 89 2.05 6.15 3.60
N ASP A 90 2.61 6.83 4.61
CA ASP A 90 2.15 8.16 5.02
C ASP A 90 2.45 9.23 3.97
N GLU A 91 3.65 9.22 3.37
CA GLU A 91 4.13 10.33 2.54
C GLU A 91 3.58 10.39 1.09
N PRO A 92 2.96 9.34 0.50
CA PRO A 92 2.17 9.52 -0.72
C PRO A 92 0.64 9.47 -0.47
N LYS A 93 0.15 9.66 0.77
CA LYS A 93 -1.31 9.55 1.07
C LYS A 93 -2.18 10.43 0.18
N GLU A 94 -1.89 11.73 0.12
CA GLU A 94 -2.70 12.67 -0.67
C GLU A 94 -2.61 12.39 -2.18
N ALA A 95 -1.40 12.18 -2.70
CA ALA A 95 -1.19 11.89 -4.12
C ALA A 95 -1.85 10.55 -4.53
N GLY A 96 -1.73 9.52 -3.69
CA GLY A 96 -2.36 8.22 -3.90
C GLY A 96 -3.87 8.31 -3.90
N LEU A 97 -4.46 9.09 -2.98
CA LEU A 97 -5.89 9.36 -2.91
C LEU A 97 -6.41 10.10 -4.15
N ILE A 98 -5.71 11.17 -4.55
CA ILE A 98 -6.05 11.95 -5.75
C ILE A 98 -5.99 11.07 -7.00
N VAL A 99 -4.91 10.32 -7.20
CA VAL A 99 -4.77 9.46 -8.38
C VAL A 99 -5.80 8.32 -8.36
N SER A 100 -6.15 7.81 -7.19
CA SER A 100 -7.26 6.85 -7.05
C SER A 100 -8.59 7.45 -7.47
N TYR A 101 -8.88 8.69 -7.06
CA TYR A 101 -10.11 9.38 -7.46
C TYR A 101 -10.21 9.61 -8.97
N LEU A 102 -9.07 9.93 -9.61
CA LEU A 102 -8.97 10.13 -11.06
C LEU A 102 -9.10 8.81 -11.85
N ASP A 103 -8.91 7.67 -11.19
CA ASP A 103 -9.15 6.37 -11.79
C ASP A 103 -10.65 6.05 -11.83
N SER A 104 -11.19 5.84 -13.04
CA SER A 104 -12.61 5.52 -13.24
C SER A 104 -13.12 4.35 -12.38
N ARG A 105 -12.24 3.38 -12.07
CA ARG A 105 -12.55 2.21 -11.23
C ARG A 105 -12.84 2.57 -9.77
N PHE A 106 -12.28 3.69 -9.30
CA PHE A 106 -12.32 4.12 -7.91
C PHE A 106 -12.91 5.53 -7.72
N LYS A 107 -13.61 6.08 -8.72
CA LYS A 107 -14.24 7.42 -8.71
C LYS A 107 -15.07 7.72 -7.45
N ASN A 108 -15.64 6.70 -6.83
CA ASN A 108 -16.46 6.87 -5.63
C ASN A 108 -15.69 6.76 -4.31
N LEU A 109 -14.40 6.42 -4.34
CA LEU A 109 -13.53 6.15 -3.19
C LEU A 109 -14.24 5.31 -2.12
N HIS A 110 -14.86 4.21 -2.53
CA HIS A 110 -15.72 3.36 -1.69
C HIS A 110 -15.03 2.75 -0.46
N PHE A 111 -13.70 2.85 -0.40
CA PHE A 111 -12.87 2.34 0.69
C PHE A 111 -12.58 3.40 1.76
N LEU A 112 -12.99 4.65 1.56
CA LEU A 112 -12.83 5.76 2.51
C LEU A 112 -14.16 6.12 3.18
N ASN A 113 -14.07 6.85 4.29
CA ASN A 113 -15.24 7.47 4.91
C ASN A 113 -15.63 8.78 4.19
N SER A 114 -16.78 9.35 4.56
CA SER A 114 -17.33 10.56 3.91
C SER A 114 -16.43 11.80 4.10
N GLU A 115 -15.75 11.91 5.23
CA GLU A 115 -14.87 13.04 5.57
C GLU A 115 -13.58 12.99 4.74
N GLU A 116 -12.87 11.86 4.75
CA GLU A 116 -11.66 11.62 3.96
C GLU A 116 -11.92 11.79 2.45
N LYS A 117 -13.10 11.40 1.99
CA LYS A 117 -13.53 11.60 0.61
C LYS A 117 -13.67 13.09 0.28
N MET A 118 -14.31 13.86 1.16
CA MET A 118 -14.48 15.29 0.97
C MET A 118 -13.14 16.02 0.99
N GLU A 119 -12.25 15.64 1.89
CA GLU A 119 -10.88 16.16 1.97
C GLU A 119 -10.11 15.89 0.67
N THR A 120 -10.14 14.66 0.17
CA THR A 120 -9.50 14.28 -1.11
C THR A 120 -10.00 15.13 -2.28
N ILE A 121 -11.31 15.35 -2.36
CA ILE A 121 -11.91 16.18 -3.42
C ILE A 121 -11.48 17.64 -3.28
N ASN A 122 -11.45 18.17 -2.05
CA ASN A 122 -11.00 19.54 -1.80
C ASN A 122 -9.53 19.74 -2.19
N LEU A 123 -8.65 18.81 -1.81
CA LEU A 123 -7.24 18.82 -2.20
C LEU A 123 -7.08 18.81 -3.72
N LEU A 124 -7.86 17.98 -4.43
CA LEU A 124 -7.87 17.97 -5.90
C LEU A 124 -8.30 19.32 -6.49
N CYS A 125 -9.37 19.93 -5.97
CA CYS A 125 -9.82 21.26 -6.41
C CYS A 125 -8.71 22.31 -6.22
N ILE A 126 -8.04 22.31 -5.07
CA ILE A 126 -6.92 23.22 -4.79
C ILE A 126 -5.77 23.00 -5.79
N GLN A 127 -5.42 21.74 -6.08
CA GLN A 127 -4.37 21.40 -7.05
C GLN A 127 -4.71 21.86 -8.47
N ILE A 128 -5.97 21.72 -8.89
CA ILE A 128 -6.45 22.21 -10.20
C ILE A 128 -6.34 23.73 -10.27
N ILE A 129 -6.78 24.45 -9.25
CA ILE A 129 -6.74 25.93 -9.19
C ILE A 129 -5.30 26.44 -9.25
N LYS A 130 -4.41 25.87 -8.42
CA LYS A 130 -2.97 26.21 -8.45
C LYS A 130 -2.36 25.99 -9.83
N SER A 131 -2.76 24.91 -10.50
CA SER A 131 -2.29 24.63 -11.85
C SER A 131 -2.80 25.67 -12.85
N SER A 132 -4.09 26.05 -12.80
CA SER A 132 -4.66 27.08 -13.69
C SER A 132 -4.07 28.47 -13.51
N ASP A 133 -3.76 28.87 -12.28
CA ASP A 133 -3.14 30.18 -12.00
C ASP A 133 -1.70 30.24 -12.53
N SER A 134 -0.98 29.11 -12.48
CA SER A 134 0.39 28.99 -12.99
C SER A 134 0.48 29.08 -14.53
N TYR A 135 -0.56 28.67 -15.25
CA TYR A 135 -0.65 28.83 -16.72
C TYR A 135 -0.93 30.28 -17.16
N SER A 136 -1.45 31.13 -16.28
CA SER A 136 -1.76 32.53 -16.60
C SER A 136 -0.50 33.42 -16.63
N CYS A 137 0.57 33.04 -15.94
CA CYS A 137 1.83 33.81 -15.88
C CYS A 137 2.88 33.42 -16.92
N THR A 138 2.72 32.30 -17.63
CA THR A 138 3.70 31.81 -18.62
C THR A 138 3.33 32.16 -20.07
N ASN A 139 2.05 32.41 -20.36
CA ASN A 139 1.58 32.73 -21.71
C ASN A 139 1.74 34.21 -22.11
N THR A 140 2.06 35.12 -21.19
CA THR A 140 2.25 36.54 -21.50
C THR A 140 3.69 36.92 -21.88
N SER A 141 4.70 36.11 -21.55
CA SER A 141 6.11 36.42 -21.86
C SER A 141 6.54 36.00 -23.27
N SER A 142 5.89 34.98 -23.86
CA SER A 142 6.20 34.51 -25.22
C SER A 142 5.49 35.29 -26.33
N TYR A 143 4.39 35.99 -26.03
CA TYR A 143 3.68 36.84 -27.01
C TYR A 143 4.29 38.24 -27.17
N ILE A 144 5.00 38.75 -26.15
CA ILE A 144 5.60 40.10 -26.21
C ILE A 144 6.94 40.11 -26.99
N LYS A 145 7.67 38.98 -27.04
CA LYS A 145 8.92 38.90 -27.84
C LYS A 145 8.69 38.80 -29.35
N ASN A 146 7.57 38.22 -29.80
CA ASN A 146 7.31 38.04 -31.24
C ASN A 146 6.63 39.24 -31.92
N THR A 147 6.25 40.29 -31.18
CA THR A 147 5.63 41.50 -31.75
C THR A 147 6.61 42.66 -31.97
N GLN A 148 7.86 42.57 -31.50
CA GLN A 148 8.88 43.60 -31.73
C GLN A 148 9.81 43.32 -32.93
N GLU A 149 9.83 42.12 -33.51
CA GLU A 149 10.61 41.83 -34.72
C GLU A 149 9.87 42.10 -36.04
N HIS A 150 8.59 42.51 -36.01
CA HIS A 150 7.82 42.78 -37.23
C HIS A 150 7.50 44.26 -37.49
N ILE A 151 8.06 45.19 -36.70
CA ILE A 151 7.94 46.66 -36.90
C ILE A 151 9.34 47.30 -37.02
N MET A 152 10.23 46.66 -37.77
CA MET A 152 11.40 47.31 -38.38
C MET A 152 11.45 46.93 -39.85
#